data_AF-A8UYS0-F1
#
_entry.id   AF-A8UYS0-F1
#
_cell.length_a   1.000
_cell.length_b   1.000
_cell.length_c   1.000
_cell.angle_alpha   90.00
_cell.angle_beta   90.00
_cell.angle_gamma   90.00
#
_symmetry.space_group_name_H-M   'P 1'
#
loop_
_entity.id
_entity.type
_entity.pdbx_description
1 polymer ?
#
loop_
_entity_poly.entity_id
_entity_poly.type
_entity_poly.pdbx_seq_one_letter_code
_entity_poly.pdbx_strand_id
1 'polypeptide(L)' 'MKWEKGLKKAFEEVGKHFLNIGVAIIVFAILQPIVKSEFSPKSSLIFAVVYLIIFTIAVFLITLGGREDE' A
#
# COMPACT_ATOMS: atom_id res chain seq x y z
N MET A 1 -1.69 -0.17 -29.16
CA MET A 1 -0.35 -0.46 -28.62
C MET A 1 0.20 0.57 -27.63
N LYS A 2 -0.41 1.77 -27.45
CA LYS A 2 -0.01 2.73 -26.38
C LYS A 2 -0.66 2.42 -25.02
N TRP A 3 -1.97 2.18 -25.02
CA TRP A 3 -2.78 1.79 -23.85
C TRP A 3 -2.25 0.60 -23.03
N GLU A 4 -1.58 -0.37 -23.64
CA GLU A 4 -1.01 -1.53 -22.93
C GLU A 4 0.20 -1.15 -22.05
N LYS A 5 0.90 -0.04 -22.37
CA LYS A 5 2.07 0.41 -21.61
C LYS A 5 1.67 1.17 -20.35
N GLY A 6 0.67 2.06 -20.41
CA GLY A 6 0.13 2.75 -19.23
C GLY A 6 -0.46 1.79 -18.22
N LEU A 7 -1.25 0.82 -18.68
CA LEU A 7 -1.80 -0.21 -17.80
C LEU A 7 -0.69 -1.01 -17.10
N LYS A 8 0.35 -1.39 -17.85
CA LYS A 8 1.48 -2.17 -17.29
C LYS A 8 2.23 -1.38 -16.21
N LYS A 9 2.49 -0.09 -16.41
CA LYS A 9 3.08 0.79 -15.39
C LYS A 9 2.18 0.96 -14.17
N ALA A 10 0.88 1.14 -14.35
CA ALA A 10 -0.07 1.25 -13.25
C ALA A 10 -0.10 -0.03 -12.40
N PHE A 11 -0.09 -1.20 -13.03
CA PHE A 11 0.02 -2.49 -12.35
C PHE A 11 1.36 -2.66 -11.62
N GLU A 12 2.46 -2.15 -12.18
CA GLU A 12 3.78 -2.16 -11.55
C GLU A 12 3.78 -1.34 -10.26
N GLU A 13 3.18 -0.14 -10.28
CA GLU A 13 3.12 0.74 -9.11
C GLU A 13 2.18 0.21 -8.03
N VAL A 14 1.04 -0.37 -8.44
CA VAL A 14 0.16 -1.12 -7.53
C VAL A 14 0.91 -2.30 -6.90
N GLY A 15 1.71 -3.03 -7.68
CA GLY A 15 2.55 -4.13 -7.19
C GLY A 15 3.57 -3.67 -6.14
N LYS A 16 4.24 -2.52 -6.36
CA LYS A 16 5.14 -1.91 -5.37
C LYS A 16 4.41 -1.53 -4.09
N HIS A 17 3.19 -1.00 -4.20
CA HIS A 17 2.36 -0.72 -3.04
C HIS A 17 2.05 -2.00 -2.26
N PHE A 18 1.61 -3.08 -2.93
CA PHE A 18 1.38 -4.39 -2.31
C PHE A 18 2.62 -4.93 -1.57
N LEU A 19 3.80 -4.74 -2.13
CA LEU A 19 5.08 -5.09 -1.50
C LEU A 19 5.31 -4.30 -0.21
N ASN A 20 5.06 -2.98 -0.23
CA ASN A 20 5.13 -2.15 0.98
C ASN A 20 4.11 -2.56 2.04
N ILE A 21 2.91 -3.03 1.67
CA ILE A 21 1.94 -3.60 2.62
C ILE A 21 2.49 -4.85 3.25
N GLY A 22 3.05 -5.75 2.44
CA GLY A 22 3.62 -7.01 2.91
C GLY A 22 4.72 -6.74 3.95
N VAL A 23 5.62 -5.81 3.65
CA VAL A 23 6.67 -5.38 4.60
C VAL A 23 6.05 -4.78 5.86
N ALA A 24 5.06 -3.90 5.74
CA ALA A 24 4.40 -3.30 6.89
C ALA A 24 3.69 -4.34 7.78
N ILE A 25 2.97 -5.30 7.19
CA ILE A 25 2.31 -6.38 7.94
C ILE A 25 3.37 -7.21 8.68
N ILE A 26 4.46 -7.59 8.03
CA ILE A 26 5.54 -8.34 8.68
C ILE A 26 6.11 -7.53 9.85
N VAL A 27 6.37 -6.24 9.66
CA VAL A 27 6.95 -5.39 10.71
C VAL A 27 5.98 -5.18 11.87
N PHE A 28 4.74 -4.82 11.61
CA PHE A 28 3.79 -4.42 12.66
C PHE A 28 3.04 -5.61 13.28
N ALA A 29 2.74 -6.66 12.52
CA ALA A 29 1.98 -7.81 13.00
C ALA A 29 2.86 -8.98 13.48
N ILE A 30 4.12 -9.07 13.03
CA ILE A 30 5.02 -10.18 13.39
C ILE A 30 6.23 -9.69 14.18
N LEU A 31 7.02 -8.74 13.64
CA LEU A 31 8.27 -8.32 14.30
C LEU A 31 8.03 -7.47 15.55
N GLN A 32 7.15 -6.46 15.49
CA GLN A 32 6.86 -5.61 16.66
C GLN A 32 6.36 -6.40 17.87
N PRO A 33 5.43 -7.35 17.73
CA PRO A 33 4.94 -8.13 18.87
C PRO A 33 6.01 -9.04 19.46
N ILE A 34 6.93 -9.57 18.63
CA ILE A 34 8.07 -10.37 19.09
C ILE A 34 9.08 -9.50 19.84
N VAL A 35 9.43 -8.33 19.29
CA VAL A 35 10.49 -7.45 19.84
C VAL A 35 10.03 -6.70 21.09
N LYS A 36 8.76 -6.27 21.13
CA LYS A 36 8.24 -5.44 22.23
C LYS A 36 7.34 -6.20 23.21
N SER A 37 6.94 -7.44 22.91
CA SER A 37 5.96 -8.24 23.69
C SER A 37 4.61 -7.56 23.98
N GLU A 38 4.37 -6.38 23.41
CA GLU A 38 3.14 -5.61 23.56
C GLU A 38 2.43 -5.55 22.21
N PHE A 39 1.43 -6.44 22.03
CA PHE A 39 0.47 -6.27 20.96
C PHE A 39 -0.59 -5.27 21.43
N SER A 40 -0.63 -4.09 20.80
CA SER A 40 -1.71 -3.11 21.02
C SER A 40 -2.74 -3.25 19.89
N PRO A 41 -3.92 -3.84 20.17
CA PRO A 41 -4.99 -3.94 19.17
C PRO A 41 -5.44 -2.56 18.67
N LYS A 42 -5.38 -1.55 19.55
CA LYS A 42 -5.71 -0.15 19.20
C LYS A 42 -4.73 0.40 18.16
N SER A 43 -3.42 0.20 18.36
CA SER A 43 -2.39 0.68 17.44
C SER A 43 -2.47 -0.05 16.09
N SER A 44 -2.76 -1.35 16.11
CA SER A 44 -2.94 -2.14 14.89
C SER A 44 -4.15 -1.69 14.08
N LEU A 45 -5.27 -1.37 14.75
CA LEU A 45 -6.46 -0.84 14.10
C LEU A 45 -6.20 0.55 13.48
N ILE A 46 -5.54 1.44 14.22
CA ILE A 46 -5.16 2.77 13.70
C ILE A 46 -4.27 2.63 12.47
N PHE A 47 -3.27 1.74 12.53
CA PHE A 47 -2.39 1.47 11.40
C PHE A 47 -3.17 0.99 10.17
N ALA A 48 -4.08 0.02 10.35
CA ALA A 48 -4.91 -0.50 9.26
C ALA A 48 -5.76 0.60 8.61
N VAL A 49 -6.38 1.47 9.41
CA VAL A 49 -7.21 2.58 8.90
C VAL A 49 -6.37 3.61 8.13
N VAL A 50 -5.24 4.05 8.70
CA VAL A 50 -4.32 5.00 8.05
C VAL A 50 -3.79 4.43 6.75
N TYR A 51 -3.40 3.15 6.77
CA TYR A 51 -2.93 2.44 5.59
C TYR A 51 -3.99 2.42 4.48
N LEU A 52 -5.24 2.09 4.81
CA LEU A 52 -6.34 2.00 3.85
C LEU A 52 -6.67 3.36 3.21
N ILE A 53 -6.59 4.44 3.98
CA ILE A 53 -6.71 5.82 3.47
C ILE A 53 -5.60 6.13 2.48
N ILE A 54 -4.33 5.90 2.85
CA ILE A 54 -3.18 6.17 1.97
C ILE A 54 -3.27 5.33 0.69
N PHE A 55 -3.64 4.06 0.81
CA PHE A 55 -3.81 3.17 -0.34
C PHE A 55 -4.91 3.68 -1.28
N THR A 56 -6.04 4.12 -0.74
CA THR A 56 -7.15 4.66 -1.53
C THR A 56 -6.71 5.93 -2.27
N ILE A 57 -5.97 6.83 -1.60
CA ILE A 57 -5.41 8.04 -2.21
C ILE A 57 -4.40 7.66 -3.30
N ALA A 58 -3.50 6.71 -3.05
CA ALA A 58 -2.51 6.27 -4.03
C ALA A 58 -3.17 5.67 -5.27
N VAL A 59 -4.16 4.79 -5.10
CA VAL A 59 -4.94 4.24 -6.22
C VAL A 59 -5.65 5.36 -6.97
N PHE A 60 -6.30 6.29 -6.27
CA PHE A 60 -7.00 7.41 -6.89
C PHE A 60 -6.04 8.29 -7.71
N LEU A 61 -4.89 8.67 -7.14
CA LEU A 61 -3.85 9.45 -7.82
C LEU A 61 -3.26 8.71 -9.03
N ILE A 62 -3.00 7.41 -8.92
CA ILE A 62 -2.53 6.59 -10.06
C ILE A 62 -3.59 6.55 -11.16
N THR A 63 -4.86 6.38 -10.80
CA THR A 63 -5.96 6.35 -11.78
C THR A 63 -6.24 7.72 -12.43
N LEU A 64 -5.94 8.82 -11.75
CA LEU A 64 -6.05 10.17 -12.32
C LEU A 64 -4.82 10.55 -13.15
N GLY A 65 -3.62 10.43 -12.59
CA GLY A 65 -2.37 10.79 -13.28
C GLY A 65 -2.02 9.85 -14.43
N GLY A 66 -2.39 8.58 -14.34
CA GLY A 66 -2.27 7.63 -15.46
C GLY A 66 -3.17 7.96 -16.66
N ARG A 67 -4.08 8.94 -16.56
CA ARG A 67 -4.88 9.43 -17.70
C ARG A 67 -4.26 10.63 -18.41
N GLU A 68 -3.27 11.31 -17.80
CA GLU A 68 -2.68 12.54 -18.35
C GLU A 68 -1.25 12.35 -18.89
N ASP A 69 -0.52 11.31 -18.46
CA ASP A 69 0.83 10.99 -18.95
C ASP A 69 0.87 10.06 -20.20
N GLU A 70 -0.19 10.03 -21.03
CA GLU A 70 -0.21 9.35 -22.35
C GLU A 70 -0.55 10.28 -23.53
#